data_AF-A0A8X8Z1K2-F1
#
_entry.id   AF-A0A8X8Z1K2-F1
#
_cell.length_a   1.000
_cell.length_b   1.000
_cell.length_c   1.000
_cell.angle_alpha   90.00
_cell.angle_beta   90.00
_cell.angle_gamma   90.00
#
_symmetry.space_group_name_H-M   'P 1'
#
loop_
_entity.id
_entity.type
_entity.pdbx_description
1 polymer ?
#
loop_
_entity_poly.entity_id
_entity_poly.type
_entity_poly.pdbx_seq_one_letter_code
_entity_poly.pdbx_strand_id
1 'polypeptide(L)'
;MEGKDPVKIIREAISKALVFYYPLAGRLREHTGGKLVVECTGQGVVFVEADTDATLQHYGDALYPPFPNSDELTLDMPDSLGILGDIPLMFIQ
;
A
#
# COMPACT_ATOMS: atom_id res chain seq x y z
N MET A 1 18.17 3.13 -23.68
CA MET A 1 18.69 2.46 -22.46
C MET A 1 17.55 1.63 -21.93
N GLU A 2 17.69 0.32 -21.90
CA GLU A 2 16.68 -0.57 -21.31
C GLU A 2 16.72 -0.34 -19.79
N GLY A 3 15.92 0.63 -19.33
CA GLY A 3 15.83 0.98 -17.92
C GLY A 3 15.18 -0.18 -17.17
N LYS A 4 15.71 -0.49 -15.98
CA LYS A 4 15.07 -1.49 -15.11
C LYS A 4 13.66 -1.00 -14.77
N ASP A 5 12.70 -1.91 -14.83
CA ASP A 5 11.32 -1.66 -14.41
C ASP A 5 11.29 -1.12 -12.96
N PRO A 6 10.85 0.14 -12.74
CA PRO A 6 10.84 0.76 -11.42
C PRO A 6 9.94 -0.01 -10.44
N VAL A 7 8.85 -0.59 -10.92
CA VAL A 7 7.89 -1.35 -10.10
C VAL A 7 8.59 -2.57 -9.52
N LYS A 8 9.33 -3.31 -10.35
CA LYS A 8 10.14 -4.44 -9.90
C LYS A 8 11.19 -4.02 -8.86
N ILE A 9 11.88 -2.91 -9.09
CA ILE A 9 12.91 -2.41 -8.15
C ILE A 9 12.28 -2.07 -6.79
N ILE A 10 11.17 -1.34 -6.77
CA ILE A 10 10.48 -0.93 -5.55
C ILE A 10 9.94 -2.15 -4.81
N ARG A 11 9.30 -3.08 -5.53
CA ARG A 11 8.79 -4.35 -4.96
C ARG A 11 9.91 -5.16 -4.29
N GLU A 12 11.07 -5.30 -4.94
CA GLU A 12 12.23 -5.99 -4.37
C GLU A 12 12.80 -5.26 -3.15
N ALA A 13 12.85 -3.92 -3.18
CA ALA A 13 13.32 -3.11 -2.06
C ALA A 13 12.40 -3.25 -0.84
N ILE A 14 11.08 -3.18 -1.03
CA ILE A 14 10.08 -3.40 0.02
C ILE A 14 10.24 -4.80 0.61
N SER A 15 10.35 -5.83 -0.22
CA SER A 15 10.54 -7.22 0.24
C SER A 15 11.77 -7.36 1.15
N LYS A 16 12.90 -6.75 0.80
CA LYS A 16 14.11 -6.72 1.64
C LYS A 16 13.91 -5.93 2.93
N ALA A 17 13.23 -4.79 2.86
CA ALA A 17 12.95 -3.95 4.03
C ALA A 17 12.05 -4.68 5.04
N LEU A 18 11.04 -5.42 4.57
CA LEU A 18 10.10 -6.17 5.42
C LEU A 18 10.78 -7.26 6.26
N VAL A 19 12.02 -7.66 5.97
CA VAL A 19 12.79 -8.52 6.88
C VAL A 19 13.07 -7.79 8.19
N PHE A 20 13.47 -6.52 8.12
CA PHE A 20 13.79 -5.69 9.28
C PHE A 20 12.55 -5.06 9.89
N TYR A 21 11.56 -4.74 9.06
CA TYR A 21 10.28 -4.14 9.45
C TYR A 21 9.13 -5.14 9.37
N TYR A 22 9.38 -6.37 9.83
CA TYR A 22 8.45 -7.50 9.71
C TYR A 22 7.03 -7.25 10.26
N PRO A 23 6.79 -6.40 11.30
CA PRO A 23 5.43 -6.14 11.73
C PRO A 23 4.56 -5.50 10.64
N LEU A 24 5.15 -4.75 9.71
CA LEU A 24 4.43 -4.13 8.58
C LEU A 24 3.85 -5.16 7.61
N ALA A 25 4.42 -6.36 7.55
CA ALA A 25 3.91 -7.48 6.77
C ALA A 25 2.81 -8.28 7.51
N GLY A 26 2.34 -7.78 8.66
CA GLY A 26 1.30 -8.40 9.47
C GLY A 26 -0.12 -7.93 9.14
N ARG A 27 -1.05 -8.28 10.03
CA ARG A 27 -2.46 -7.88 9.96
C ARG A 27 -2.91 -7.18 11.22
N LEU A 28 -3.67 -6.10 11.04
CA LEU A 28 -4.34 -5.40 12.13
C LEU A 28 -5.58 -6.20 12.54
N ARG A 29 -5.69 -6.48 13.84
CA ARG A 29 -6.78 -7.26 14.45
C ARG A 29 -7.29 -6.54 15.68
N GLU A 30 -8.59 -6.64 15.92
CA GLU A 30 -9.16 -6.25 17.20
C GLU A 30 -9.13 -7.43 18.18
N HIS A 31 -8.65 -7.18 19.39
CA HIS A 31 -8.61 -8.13 20.49
C HIS A 31 -9.59 -7.71 21.60
N THR A 32 -9.77 -8.57 22.60
CA THR A 32 -10.70 -8.33 23.73
C THR A 32 -10.52 -6.94 24.33
N GLY A 33 -11.65 -6.23 24.48
CA GLY A 33 -11.67 -4.87 25.03
C GLY A 33 -11.31 -3.78 24.03
N GLY A 34 -11.47 -4.01 22.73
CA GLY A 34 -11.27 -3.00 21.69
C GLY A 34 -9.80 -2.66 21.42
N LYS A 35 -8.88 -3.52 21.88
CA LYS A 35 -7.44 -3.28 21.70
C LYS A 35 -7.03 -3.74 20.31
N LEU A 36 -6.38 -2.86 19.55
CA LEU A 36 -5.79 -3.22 18.28
C LEU A 36 -4.43 -3.88 18.48
N VAL A 37 -4.21 -5.00 17.80
CA VAL A 37 -2.94 -5.74 17.80
C VAL A 37 -2.51 -6.02 16.37
N VAL A 38 -1.22 -6.21 16.18
CA VAL A 38 -0.64 -6.62 14.90
C VAL A 38 -0.27 -8.09 14.99
N GLU A 39 -0.97 -8.94 14.25
CA GLU A 39 -0.56 -10.33 14.04
C GLU A 39 0.52 -10.36 12.97
N CYS A 40 1.76 -10.66 13.37
CA CYS A 40 2.92 -10.70 12.48
C CYS A 40 2.97 -12.02 11.69
N THR A 41 2.01 -12.22 10.78
CA THR A 41 1.84 -13.45 9.99
C THR A 41 2.79 -13.57 8.80
N GLY A 42 3.44 -12.46 8.40
CA GLY A 42 4.30 -12.43 7.22
C GLY A 42 3.55 -12.52 5.89
N GLN A 43 2.24 -12.25 5.87
CA GLN A 43 1.43 -12.23 4.64
C GLN A 43 1.80 -11.07 3.69
N GLY A 44 2.67 -10.16 4.11
CA GLY A 44 3.19 -9.07 3.28
C GLY A 44 2.31 -7.82 3.32
N VAL A 45 2.65 -6.86 2.47
CA VAL A 45 1.95 -5.57 2.31
C VAL A 45 1.18 -5.56 1.01
N VAL A 46 0.20 -4.66 0.91
CA VAL A 46 -0.44 -4.36 -0.36
C VAL A 46 0.42 -3.34 -1.10
N PHE A 47 0.83 -3.66 -2.31
CA PHE A 47 1.58 -2.79 -3.20
C PHE A 47 0.85 -2.71 -4.54
N VAL A 48 0.43 -1.50 -4.89
CA VAL A 48 -0.37 -1.21 -6.08
C VAL A 48 0.50 -0.47 -7.08
N GLU A 49 0.31 -0.81 -8.34
CA GLU A 49 0.91 -0.13 -9.48
C GLU A 49 -0.22 0.55 -10.24
N ALA A 50 -0.03 1.83 -10.58
CA ALA A 50 -0.90 2.60 -11.45
C ALA A 50 -0.05 3.31 -12.51
N ASP A 51 -0.60 3.43 -13.71
CA ASP A 51 0.01 4.12 -14.85
C ASP A 51 -1.03 5.04 -15.50
N THR A 52 -0.59 6.16 -16.03
CA THR A 52 -1.45 7.15 -16.66
C THR A 52 -0.71 7.91 -17.76
N ASP A 53 -1.43 8.24 -18.83
CA ASP A 53 -0.95 9.08 -19.93
C ASP A 53 -0.92 10.58 -19.57
N ALA A 54 -0.41 10.90 -18.38
CA ALA A 54 -0.28 12.26 -17.86
C ALA A 54 1.11 12.49 -17.27
N THR A 55 1.58 13.73 -17.38
CA THR A 55 2.81 14.16 -16.73
C THR A 55 2.53 14.63 -15.31
N LEU A 56 3.52 14.57 -14.42
CA LEU A 56 3.35 15.02 -13.03
C LEU A 56 2.86 16.48 -12.95
N GLN A 57 3.28 17.33 -13.88
CA GLN A 57 2.86 18.73 -13.97
C GLN A 57 1.36 18.91 -14.20
N HIS A 58 0.67 17.90 -14.76
CA HIS A 58 -0.78 17.92 -14.96
C HIS A 58 -1.54 17.97 -13.62
N TYR A 59 -0.96 17.42 -12.56
CA TYR A 59 -1.56 17.34 -11.23
C TYR A 59 -1.16 18.52 -10.31
N GLY A 60 -0.28 19.41 -10.76
CA GLY A 60 0.23 20.54 -9.98
C GLY A 60 1.16 20.12 -8.83
N ASP A 61 1.35 21.03 -7.86
CA ASP A 61 2.29 20.81 -6.74
C ASP A 61 1.68 19.96 -5.60
N ALA A 62 0.36 19.86 -5.55
CA ALA A 62 -0.38 19.15 -4.51
C ALA A 62 -0.71 17.73 -4.96
N LEU A 63 0.23 16.80 -4.75
CA LEU A 63 0.06 15.37 -5.08
C LEU A 63 -0.65 14.57 -3.98
N TYR A 64 -1.60 15.19 -3.27
CA TYR A 64 -2.45 14.51 -2.31
C TYR A 64 -3.90 14.54 -2.80
N PRO A 65 -4.67 13.43 -2.67
CA PRO A 65 -6.07 13.44 -3.05
C PRO A 65 -6.86 14.53 -2.31
N PRO A 66 -7.83 15.19 -2.96
CA PRO A 66 -8.27 14.96 -4.34
C PRO A 66 -7.40 15.68 -5.38
N PHE A 67 -6.98 14.96 -6.42
CA PHE A 67 -6.33 15.48 -7.63
C PHE A 67 -7.05 14.91 -8.87
N PRO A 68 -6.90 15.50 -10.08
CA PRO A 68 -7.52 14.97 -11.30
C PRO A 68 -7.31 13.46 -11.45
N ASN A 69 -8.33 12.70 -11.84
CA ASN A 69 -8.23 11.24 -12.04
C ASN A 69 -7.79 10.44 -10.78
N SER A 70 -7.99 10.98 -9.56
CA SER A 70 -7.68 10.25 -8.32
C SER A 70 -8.30 8.86 -8.29
N ASP A 71 -9.55 8.73 -8.72
CA ASP A 71 -10.31 7.47 -8.65
C ASP A 71 -9.73 6.37 -9.57
N GLU A 72 -8.93 6.75 -10.58
CA GLU A 72 -8.24 5.82 -11.48
C GLU A 72 -6.84 5.47 -10.96
N LEU A 73 -6.23 6.37 -10.20
CA LEU A 73 -4.84 6.29 -9.74
C LEU A 73 -4.69 5.84 -8.29
N THR A 74 -5.78 5.85 -7.53
CA THR A 74 -5.81 5.38 -6.15
C THR A 74 -6.71 4.18 -6.01
N LEU A 75 -6.25 3.13 -5.33
CA LEU A 75 -7.20 2.14 -4.82
C LEU A 75 -7.76 2.64 -3.51
N ASP A 76 -9.07 2.83 -3.50
CA ASP A 76 -9.81 2.93 -2.25
C ASP A 76 -9.66 1.61 -1.50
N MET A 77 -9.33 1.72 -0.22
CA MET A 77 -9.33 0.56 0.66
C MET A 77 -10.75 -0.02 0.67
N PRO A 78 -10.94 -1.31 0.29
CA PRO A 78 -12.26 -1.90 0.28
C PRO A 78 -12.92 -1.79 1.65
N ASP A 79 -14.14 -1.24 1.72
CA ASP A 79 -14.97 -1.25 2.94
C ASP A 79 -15.15 -2.69 3.49
N SER A 80 -15.02 -3.69 2.62
CA SER A 80 -15.13 -5.13 2.90
C SER A 80 -13.95 -5.75 3.65
N LEU A 81 -12.82 -5.04 3.80
CA LEU A 81 -11.76 -5.43 4.74
C LEU A 81 -12.20 -5.31 6.21
N GLY A 82 -13.37 -4.70 6.46
CA GLY A 82 -14.07 -4.66 7.74
C GLY A 82 -14.59 -6.02 8.25
N ILE A 83 -14.37 -7.14 7.54
CA ILE A 83 -14.43 -8.45 8.20
C ILE A 83 -13.20 -8.54 9.10
N LEU A 84 -13.40 -8.19 10.37
CA LEU A 84 -12.51 -8.00 11.53
C LEU A 84 -11.31 -8.97 11.70
N GLY A 85 -10.52 -9.20 10.66
CA GLY A 85 -9.66 -10.36 10.61
C GLY A 85 -8.43 -10.31 9.71
N ASP A 86 -8.41 -9.53 8.63
CA ASP A 86 -7.31 -9.60 7.66
C ASP A 86 -6.96 -8.23 7.07
N ILE A 87 -6.97 -7.17 7.89
CA ILE A 87 -6.59 -5.82 7.45
C ILE A 87 -5.06 -5.72 7.33
N PRO A 88 -4.47 -5.48 6.15
CA PRO A 88 -3.04 -5.24 6.01
C PRO A 88 -2.61 -4.03 6.84
N LEU A 89 -1.50 -4.14 7.56
CA LEU A 89 -1.00 -3.02 8.34
C LEU A 89 -0.47 -1.88 7.46
N MET A 90 0.02 -2.20 6.26
CA MET A 90 0.63 -1.24 5.35
C MET A 90 0.13 -1.45 3.92
N PHE A 91 -0.16 -0.32 3.29
CA PHE A 91 -0.59 -0.18 1.90
C PHE A 91 0.30 0.86 1.21
N ILE A 92 0.75 0.56 -0.01
CA ILE A 92 1.65 1.40 -0.81
C ILE A 92 1.08 1.49 -2.23
N GLN A 93 0.91 2.71 -2.75
CA GLN A 93 0.52 3.04 -4.12
C GLN A 93 1.34 4.23 -4.61
#